data_AF-A0A3A0GJT2-F1
#
_entry.id   AF-A0A3A0GJT2-F1
#
_cell.length_a   1.000
_cell.length_b   1.000
_cell.length_c   1.000
_cell.angle_alpha   90.00
_cell.angle_beta   90.00
_cell.angle_gamma   90.00
#
_symmetry.space_group_name_H-M   'P 1'
#
loop_
_entity.id
_entity.type
_entity.pdbx_description
1 polymer ?
#
loop_
_entity_poly.entity_id
_entity_poly.type
_entity_poly.pdbx_seq_one_letter_code
_entity_poly.pdbx_strand_id
1 'polypeptide(L)'
;MNAFDRRALERVRHLPGERLRGRDFRAQAAIDDQLRWWHNRALHQAYGVATGMEVRDSATMKRPMVGAAAVEISPGVAYDAYGREIISPFPVRRAVPKIGDWTLVVSYRMPVRVEPPPPPSPAPQLPAPCPSACDIGGVTTAVFTWVPPPAAPSRDAVSLVTFRANGEVKVHTTFTHAMARPLVASGETRLGFTPWIVWKVAEVGSLGLETEVDTSAALFAPEHGVPCYFAWLNEVIEVGQGSDKLPQPRGFFGHVAPGADHRRFTFRVLMRNVSLTHGEAANRFGDTGAWLAFGEHLQVCWLGVQCLTCLKDLQAEDSGE
;
A
#
# COMPACT_ATOMS: atom_id res chain seq x y z
N MET A 1 23.06 1.02 5.61
CA MET A 1 21.94 1.73 4.96
C MET A 1 22.33 1.96 3.50
N ASN A 2 21.57 1.44 2.53
CA ASN A 2 21.96 1.51 1.11
C ASN A 2 21.84 2.96 0.59
N ALA A 3 22.61 3.35 -0.44
CA ALA A 3 22.55 4.69 -1.03
C ALA A 3 21.14 5.05 -1.54
N PHE A 4 20.32 4.05 -1.91
CA PHE A 4 18.93 4.20 -2.32
C PHE A 4 17.95 4.53 -1.18
N ASP A 5 18.32 4.28 0.09
CA ASP A 5 17.52 4.67 1.27
C ASP A 5 17.88 6.09 1.78
N ARG A 6 18.77 6.83 1.10
CA ARG A 6 19.00 8.25 1.41
C ARG A 6 17.81 9.08 0.92
N ARG A 7 16.86 9.24 1.84
CA ARG A 7 15.62 10.04 1.74
C ARG A 7 15.96 11.52 1.52
N ALA A 8 16.01 11.93 0.26
CA ALA A 8 15.86 13.32 -0.14
C ALA A 8 14.67 13.38 -1.10
N LEU A 9 13.47 13.59 -0.54
CA LEU A 9 12.24 13.85 -1.31
C LEU A 9 12.32 15.28 -1.85
N GLU A 10 13.21 15.50 -2.81
CA GLU A 10 13.38 16.78 -3.47
C GLU A 10 12.16 17.01 -4.36
N ARG A 11 11.46 18.14 -4.17
CA ARG A 11 10.40 18.55 -5.07
C ARG A 11 10.97 19.55 -6.05
N VAL A 12 11.11 19.15 -7.32
CA VAL A 12 11.46 20.07 -8.40
C VAL A 12 10.44 21.22 -8.40
N ARG A 13 10.95 22.45 -8.42
CA ARG A 13 10.15 23.68 -8.55
C ARG A 13 10.64 24.42 -9.78
N HIS A 14 9.71 24.78 -10.66
CA HIS A 14 9.99 25.60 -11.82
C HIS A 14 9.54 27.04 -11.56
N LEU A 15 10.36 28.01 -11.92
CA LEU A 15 10.01 29.42 -11.81
C LEU A 15 9.46 29.98 -13.14
N PRO A 16 8.56 30.97 -13.14
CA PRO A 16 8.15 31.66 -14.35
C PRO A 16 9.35 32.22 -15.11
N GLY A 17 9.44 31.94 -16.42
CA GLY A 17 10.57 32.33 -17.27
C GLY A 17 11.80 31.41 -17.18
N GLU A 18 11.80 30.37 -16.34
CA GLU A 18 12.88 29.40 -16.28
C GLU A 18 12.92 28.52 -17.54
N ARG A 19 14.10 28.39 -18.15
CA ARG A 19 14.31 27.49 -19.29
C ARG A 19 14.49 26.05 -18.80
N LEU A 20 13.43 25.25 -18.97
CA LEU A 20 13.45 23.80 -18.76
C LEU A 20 14.56 23.13 -19.59
N ARG A 21 15.30 22.22 -18.95
CA ARG A 21 16.39 21.42 -19.52
C ARG A 21 16.05 19.94 -19.38
N GLY A 22 16.62 19.10 -20.24
CA GLY A 22 16.41 17.64 -20.18
C GLY A 22 16.78 16.97 -18.85
N ARG A 23 17.63 17.62 -18.02
CA ARG A 23 17.94 17.14 -16.66
C ARG A 23 16.75 17.31 -15.70
N ASP A 24 15.92 18.34 -15.88
CA ASP A 24 14.87 18.70 -14.95
C ASP A 24 13.68 17.73 -15.12
N PHE A 25 13.36 17.37 -16.37
CA PHE A 25 12.43 16.26 -16.70
C PHE A 25 12.91 14.91 -16.15
N ARG A 26 14.21 14.60 -16.24
CA ARG A 26 14.77 13.36 -15.64
C ARG A 26 14.70 13.35 -14.12
N ALA A 27 14.88 14.50 -13.48
CA ALA A 27 14.72 14.63 -12.03
C ALA A 27 13.26 14.38 -11.62
N GLN A 28 12.30 14.99 -12.33
CA GLN A 28 10.87 14.75 -12.09
C GLN A 28 10.49 13.27 -12.28
N ALA A 29 10.88 12.65 -13.39
CA ALA A 29 10.63 11.23 -13.64
C ALA A 29 11.22 10.32 -12.55
N ALA A 30 12.42 10.61 -12.05
CA ALA A 30 13.06 9.85 -10.97
C ALA A 30 12.31 9.98 -9.62
N ILE A 31 11.70 11.13 -9.35
CA ILE A 31 10.84 11.34 -8.17
C ILE A 31 9.54 10.54 -8.31
N ASP A 32 8.91 10.59 -9.49
CA ASP A 32 7.65 9.89 -9.76
C ASP A 32 7.83 8.36 -9.72
N ASP A 33 8.94 7.85 -10.27
CA ASP A 33 9.36 6.45 -10.13
C ASP A 33 9.59 6.08 -8.65
N GLN A 34 10.30 6.90 -7.87
CA GLN A 34 10.54 6.64 -6.45
C GLN A 34 9.25 6.62 -5.63
N LEU A 35 8.32 7.52 -5.90
CA LEU A 35 6.98 7.53 -5.30
C LEU A 35 6.19 6.26 -5.66
N ARG A 36 6.25 5.81 -6.94
CA ARG A 36 5.64 4.54 -7.37
C ARG A 36 6.25 3.34 -6.65
N TRP A 37 7.57 3.27 -6.53
CA TRP A 37 8.24 2.17 -5.83
C TRP A 37 7.89 2.13 -4.33
N TRP A 38 7.79 3.28 -3.68
CA TRP A 38 7.32 3.35 -2.31
C TRP A 38 5.85 2.97 -2.16
N HIS A 39 4.97 3.37 -3.07
CA HIS A 39 3.58 2.89 -3.12
C HIS A 39 3.54 1.36 -3.24
N ASN A 40 4.29 0.79 -4.20
CA ASN A 40 4.38 -0.65 -4.43
C ASN A 40 4.87 -1.41 -3.18
N ARG A 41 5.90 -0.88 -2.51
CA ARG A 41 6.47 -1.49 -1.30
C ARG A 41 5.57 -1.33 -0.08
N ALA A 42 4.94 -0.17 0.11
CA ALA A 42 4.21 0.17 1.32
C ALA A 42 2.79 -0.40 1.34
N LEU A 43 2.07 -0.35 0.20
CA LEU A 43 0.70 -0.82 0.11
C LEU A 43 0.60 -2.27 -0.33
N HIS A 44 1.41 -2.69 -1.30
CA HIS A 44 1.29 -4.04 -1.90
C HIS A 44 2.27 -5.06 -1.31
N GLN A 45 3.24 -4.64 -0.49
CA GLN A 45 4.42 -5.43 -0.07
C GLN A 45 5.05 -6.21 -1.24
N ALA A 46 5.04 -5.62 -2.44
CA ALA A 46 5.28 -6.32 -3.68
C ALA A 46 6.75 -6.79 -3.79
N TYR A 47 6.97 -8.08 -3.54
CA TYR A 47 8.20 -8.81 -3.84
C TYR A 47 7.88 -10.16 -4.47
N GLY A 48 8.38 -10.43 -5.69
CA GLY A 48 8.08 -11.65 -6.43
C GLY A 48 7.62 -11.40 -7.88
N VAL A 49 7.09 -12.43 -8.53
CA VAL A 49 6.53 -12.33 -9.89
C VAL A 49 5.10 -11.80 -9.82
N ALA A 50 4.77 -10.74 -10.55
CA ALA A 50 3.40 -10.22 -10.61
C ALA A 50 2.56 -10.91 -11.67
N THR A 51 3.13 -11.07 -12.88
CA THR A 51 2.48 -11.76 -13.99
C THR A 51 3.52 -12.23 -15.01
N GLY A 52 3.24 -13.32 -15.71
CA GLY A 52 4.17 -13.93 -16.67
C GLY A 52 5.44 -14.46 -15.99
N MET A 53 6.60 -14.22 -16.62
CA MET A 53 7.92 -14.77 -16.20
C MET A 53 7.91 -16.28 -15.93
N GLU A 54 7.06 -17.03 -16.62
CA GLU A 54 6.98 -18.47 -16.45
C GLU A 54 8.24 -19.13 -17.00
N VAL A 55 8.92 -19.90 -16.15
CA VAL A 55 10.02 -20.75 -16.60
C VAL A 55 9.48 -22.08 -17.13
N ARG A 56 9.94 -22.47 -18.33
CA ARG A 56 9.64 -23.71 -19.05
C ARG A 56 10.93 -24.29 -19.65
N ASP A 57 10.97 -25.59 -19.92
CA ASP A 57 12.07 -26.18 -20.70
C ASP A 57 11.97 -25.68 -22.15
N SER A 58 13.06 -25.13 -22.69
CA SER A 58 13.07 -24.55 -24.05
C SER A 58 13.03 -25.59 -25.18
N ALA A 59 13.22 -26.88 -24.88
CA ALA A 59 13.10 -27.95 -25.88
C ALA A 59 11.67 -28.52 -25.94
N THR A 60 11.06 -28.80 -24.78
CA THR A 60 9.73 -29.42 -24.71
C THR A 60 8.57 -28.45 -24.49
N MET A 61 8.86 -27.20 -24.13
CA MET A 61 7.90 -26.16 -23.70
C MET A 61 6.99 -26.57 -22.53
N LYS A 62 7.41 -27.60 -21.78
CA LYS A 62 6.67 -28.24 -20.68
C LYS A 62 7.38 -28.07 -19.33
N ARG A 63 6.67 -28.49 -18.30
CA ARG A 63 7.19 -28.79 -16.96
C ARG A 63 6.98 -30.31 -16.70
N PRO A 64 7.83 -30.98 -15.89
CA PRO A 64 8.99 -30.45 -15.17
C PRO A 64 10.22 -30.28 -16.06
N MET A 65 11.20 -29.49 -15.63
CA MET A 65 12.39 -29.11 -16.42
C MET A 65 13.63 -29.96 -16.09
N VAL A 66 13.43 -31.19 -15.60
CA VAL A 66 14.52 -32.07 -15.16
C VAL A 66 15.39 -32.44 -16.38
N GLY A 67 16.70 -32.18 -16.29
CA GLY A 67 17.64 -32.42 -17.39
C GLY A 67 17.58 -31.41 -18.54
N ALA A 68 16.80 -30.32 -18.43
CA ALA A 68 16.72 -29.30 -19.47
C ALA A 68 18.09 -28.61 -19.68
N ALA A 69 18.60 -28.64 -20.91
CA ALA A 69 19.87 -27.97 -21.25
C ALA A 69 19.74 -26.43 -21.30
N ALA A 70 18.53 -25.92 -21.53
CA ALA A 70 18.22 -24.51 -21.50
C ALA A 70 16.73 -24.30 -21.13
N VAL A 71 16.46 -23.27 -20.35
CA VAL A 71 15.11 -22.80 -20.02
C VAL A 71 14.71 -21.61 -20.88
N GLU A 72 13.42 -21.48 -21.12
CA GLU A 72 12.79 -20.27 -21.63
C GLU A 72 11.98 -19.62 -20.51
N ILE A 73 12.06 -18.30 -20.42
CA ILE A 73 11.29 -17.46 -19.51
C ILE A 73 10.32 -16.63 -20.36
N SER A 74 9.02 -16.71 -20.09
CA SER A 74 8.02 -15.90 -20.80
C SER A 74 8.16 -14.39 -20.50
N PRO A 75 7.59 -13.50 -21.33
CA PRO A 75 7.39 -12.10 -20.96
C PRO A 75 6.66 -11.97 -19.61
N GLY A 76 6.87 -10.86 -18.89
CA GLY A 76 6.23 -10.62 -17.60
C GLY A 76 6.77 -9.45 -16.81
N VAL A 77 6.25 -9.28 -15.59
CA VAL A 77 6.59 -8.24 -14.61
C VAL A 77 6.83 -8.88 -13.24
N ALA A 78 7.87 -8.46 -12.52
CA ALA A 78 8.22 -9.02 -11.21
C ALA A 78 8.92 -8.01 -10.28
N TYR A 79 8.30 -7.62 -9.16
CA TYR A 79 8.79 -6.58 -8.26
C TYR A 79 9.93 -7.06 -7.36
N ASP A 80 10.99 -6.25 -7.24
CA ASP A 80 12.06 -6.47 -6.27
C ASP A 80 11.69 -6.01 -4.84
N ALA A 81 12.52 -6.28 -3.84
CA ALA A 81 12.19 -5.96 -2.43
C ALA A 81 12.27 -4.46 -2.11
N TYR A 82 12.48 -3.61 -3.12
CA TYR A 82 12.37 -2.16 -3.06
C TYR A 82 11.08 -1.64 -3.73
N GLY A 83 10.27 -2.51 -4.34
CA GLY A 83 9.02 -2.18 -5.04
C GLY A 83 9.21 -1.78 -6.50
N ARG A 84 10.37 -2.08 -7.12
CA ARG A 84 10.72 -1.64 -8.48
C ARG A 84 10.36 -2.69 -9.54
N GLU A 85 9.73 -2.25 -10.63
CA GLU A 85 9.42 -3.02 -11.87
C GLU A 85 9.21 -4.53 -11.66
N ILE A 86 10.03 -5.44 -12.17
CA ILE A 86 11.05 -5.45 -13.24
C ILE A 86 10.35 -5.98 -14.50
N ILE A 87 10.55 -5.34 -15.67
CA ILE A 87 9.79 -5.66 -16.88
C ILE A 87 10.64 -6.46 -17.89
N SER A 88 10.13 -7.62 -18.32
CA SER A 88 10.68 -8.39 -19.45
C SER A 88 9.64 -8.46 -20.57
N PRO A 89 9.76 -7.65 -21.64
CA PRO A 89 8.73 -7.58 -22.68
C PRO A 89 8.78 -8.72 -23.71
N PHE A 90 9.87 -9.49 -23.77
CA PHE A 90 10.08 -10.57 -24.74
C PHE A 90 10.49 -11.87 -24.03
N PRO A 91 10.28 -13.05 -24.64
CA PRO A 91 10.78 -14.31 -24.12
C PRO A 91 12.32 -14.30 -24.03
N VAL A 92 12.87 -14.88 -22.98
CA VAL A 92 14.33 -14.95 -22.77
C VAL A 92 14.75 -16.40 -22.62
N ARG A 93 15.76 -16.83 -23.40
CA ARG A 93 16.38 -18.16 -23.26
C ARG A 93 17.66 -18.09 -22.42
N ARG A 94 17.87 -19.08 -21.54
CA ARG A 94 19.09 -19.24 -20.73
C ARG A 94 19.52 -20.69 -20.68
N ALA A 95 20.78 -20.97 -21.00
CA ALA A 95 21.38 -22.29 -20.78
C ALA A 95 21.42 -22.61 -19.28
N VAL A 96 21.13 -23.85 -18.89
CA VAL A 96 21.21 -24.32 -17.50
C VAL A 96 22.66 -24.73 -17.20
N PRO A 97 23.29 -24.28 -16.11
CA PRO A 97 24.61 -24.74 -15.71
C PRO A 97 24.61 -26.25 -15.42
N LYS A 98 25.64 -26.96 -15.88
CA LYS A 98 25.68 -28.44 -15.84
C LYS A 98 26.02 -29.06 -14.47
N ILE A 99 26.63 -28.31 -13.56
CA ILE A 99 27.24 -28.85 -12.33
C ILE A 99 26.90 -27.94 -11.16
N GLY A 100 26.41 -28.53 -10.06
CA GLY A 100 26.06 -27.83 -8.82
C GLY A 100 24.60 -27.37 -8.76
N ASP A 101 24.25 -26.77 -7.63
CA ASP A 101 22.95 -26.14 -7.42
C ASP A 101 22.93 -24.72 -7.98
N TRP A 102 21.82 -24.29 -8.57
CA TRP A 102 21.70 -22.96 -9.19
C TRP A 102 20.29 -22.40 -9.06
N THR A 103 20.18 -21.12 -8.72
CA THR A 103 18.92 -20.38 -8.76
C THR A 103 18.96 -19.37 -9.90
N LEU A 104 17.99 -19.45 -10.81
CA LEU A 104 17.74 -18.42 -11.80
C LEU A 104 17.04 -17.26 -11.10
N VAL A 105 17.67 -16.09 -11.13
CA VAL A 105 17.07 -14.84 -10.67
C VAL A 105 16.89 -13.87 -11.83
N VAL A 106 15.89 -13.01 -11.72
CA VAL A 106 15.74 -11.80 -12.53
C VAL A 106 16.03 -10.58 -11.67
N SER A 107 16.86 -9.67 -12.17
CA SER A 107 17.14 -8.38 -11.54
C SER A 107 17.22 -7.29 -12.60
N TYR A 108 17.30 -6.03 -12.18
CA TYR A 108 17.64 -4.96 -13.11
C TYR A 108 19.14 -4.94 -13.41
N ARG A 109 19.50 -4.70 -14.68
CA ARG A 109 20.82 -4.12 -14.97
C ARG A 109 20.83 -2.71 -14.39
N MET A 110 21.39 -2.55 -13.19
CA MET A 110 21.89 -1.25 -12.77
C MET A 110 22.82 -0.76 -13.89
N PRO A 111 22.63 0.44 -14.46
CA PRO A 111 23.69 1.03 -15.26
C PRO A 111 24.90 1.11 -14.33
N VAL A 112 26.00 0.44 -14.72
CA VAL A 112 27.27 0.61 -14.02
C VAL A 112 27.48 2.12 -13.98
N ARG A 113 27.71 2.68 -12.79
CA ARG A 113 28.14 4.06 -12.66
C ARG A 113 29.53 4.13 -13.27
N VAL A 114 29.58 4.31 -14.58
CA VAL A 114 30.75 4.83 -15.27
C VAL A 114 30.95 6.18 -14.61
N GLU A 115 32.00 6.30 -13.79
CA GLU A 115 32.41 7.60 -13.28
C GLU A 115 32.52 8.53 -14.48
N PRO A 116 31.96 9.75 -14.41
CA PRO A 116 32.01 10.65 -15.55
C PRO A 116 33.47 10.76 -15.98
N PRO A 117 33.80 10.51 -17.27
CA PRO A 117 35.18 10.51 -17.70
C PRO A 117 35.83 11.81 -17.27
N PRO A 118 37.10 11.79 -16.82
CA PRO A 118 37.79 12.99 -16.37
C PRO A 118 37.64 14.08 -17.44
N PRO A 119 37.40 15.34 -17.04
CA PRO A 119 37.04 16.41 -17.97
C PRO A 119 38.05 16.43 -19.13
N PRO A 120 37.58 16.38 -20.38
CA PRO A 120 38.48 16.21 -21.51
C PRO A 120 39.48 17.36 -21.53
N SER A 121 40.77 17.02 -21.67
CA SER A 121 41.81 17.99 -21.97
C SER A 121 41.38 18.82 -23.19
N PRO A 122 41.69 20.13 -23.26
CA PRO A 122 41.10 21.05 -24.24
C PRO A 122 41.54 20.75 -25.68
N ALA A 123 40.88 19.76 -26.28
CA ALA A 123 41.03 19.35 -27.67
C ALA A 123 40.09 20.17 -28.58
N PRO A 124 40.48 20.41 -29.85
CA PRO A 124 39.63 21.13 -30.79
C PRO A 124 38.29 20.41 -30.99
N GLN A 125 37.20 21.16 -30.87
CA GLN A 125 35.83 20.65 -30.98
C GLN A 125 35.53 20.27 -32.44
N LEU A 126 35.65 18.99 -32.77
CA LEU A 126 35.06 18.46 -34.00
C LEU A 126 33.52 18.46 -33.88
N PRO A 127 32.78 18.73 -34.98
CA PRO A 127 31.33 18.69 -34.96
C PRO A 127 30.86 17.28 -34.57
N ALA A 128 30.13 17.18 -33.45
CA ALA A 128 29.69 15.91 -32.91
C ALA A 128 28.77 15.20 -33.93
N PRO A 129 29.07 13.96 -34.37
CA PRO A 129 28.16 13.20 -35.21
C PRO A 129 26.86 12.97 -34.45
N CYS A 130 25.72 13.11 -35.14
CA CYS A 130 24.42 12.80 -34.56
C CYS A 130 24.41 11.36 -34.03
N PRO A 131 24.05 11.11 -32.76
CA PRO A 131 23.98 9.76 -32.21
C PRO A 131 22.77 9.05 -32.83
N SER A 132 23.00 8.37 -33.97
CA SER A 132 22.00 7.56 -34.66
C SER A 132 21.68 6.25 -33.92
N ALA A 133 22.48 5.90 -32.91
CA ALA A 133 22.02 5.07 -31.81
C ALA A 133 21.28 5.95 -30.80
N CYS A 134 19.94 6.01 -30.94
CA CYS A 134 19.05 6.36 -29.83
C CYS A 134 19.08 5.22 -28.79
N ASP A 135 20.23 5.03 -28.15
CA ASP A 135 20.28 4.45 -26.82
C ASP A 135 19.51 5.42 -25.93
N ILE A 136 18.21 5.12 -25.71
CA ILE A 136 17.35 5.85 -24.80
C ILE A 136 17.86 5.53 -23.39
N GLY A 137 18.92 6.24 -23.01
CA GLY A 137 19.72 5.98 -21.81
C GLY A 137 18.84 6.06 -20.58
N GLY A 138 18.49 4.89 -20.04
CA GLY A 138 17.55 4.77 -18.93
C GLY A 138 16.55 3.61 -19.06
N VAL A 139 16.42 2.94 -20.21
CA VAL A 139 15.63 1.70 -20.28
C VAL A 139 16.32 0.61 -19.46
N THR A 140 15.88 0.45 -18.23
CA THR A 140 16.37 -0.56 -17.30
C THR A 140 15.96 -1.94 -17.81
N THR A 141 16.95 -2.74 -18.23
CA THR A 141 16.71 -4.05 -18.83
C THR A 141 16.71 -5.14 -17.77
N ALA A 142 15.75 -6.06 -17.86
CA ALA A 142 15.71 -7.27 -17.04
C ALA A 142 16.92 -8.17 -17.38
N VAL A 143 17.68 -8.57 -16.37
CA VAL A 143 18.81 -9.49 -16.49
C VAL A 143 18.49 -10.78 -15.77
N PHE A 144 18.50 -11.86 -16.52
CA PHE A 144 18.32 -13.23 -16.03
C PHE A 144 19.69 -13.86 -15.82
N THR A 145 20.02 -14.18 -14.56
CA THR A 145 21.34 -14.64 -14.11
C THR A 145 21.19 -15.90 -13.24
N TRP A 146 22.12 -16.84 -13.38
CA TRP A 146 22.23 -17.99 -12.48
C TRP A 146 23.14 -17.65 -11.30
N VAL A 147 22.64 -17.91 -10.09
CA VAL A 147 23.33 -17.65 -8.82
C VAL A 147 23.43 -18.96 -8.03
N PRO A 148 24.62 -19.36 -7.55
CA PRO A 148 24.78 -20.59 -6.77
C PRO A 148 24.37 -20.36 -5.30
N PRO A 149 23.71 -21.32 -4.62
CA PRO A 149 23.55 -21.24 -3.18
C PRO A 149 24.90 -21.40 -2.46
N PRO A 150 25.06 -20.89 -1.23
CA PRO A 150 24.03 -20.30 -0.38
C PRO A 150 23.85 -18.79 -0.60
N ALA A 151 24.33 -18.21 -1.72
CA ALA A 151 24.12 -16.80 -1.99
C ALA A 151 22.62 -16.50 -2.10
N ALA A 152 22.06 -15.93 -1.03
CA ALA A 152 20.69 -15.45 -1.02
C ALA A 152 20.53 -14.45 -2.18
N PRO A 153 19.37 -14.46 -2.88
CA PRO A 153 19.07 -13.43 -3.86
C PRO A 153 19.28 -12.06 -3.21
N SER A 154 20.04 -11.20 -3.88
CA SER A 154 20.16 -9.82 -3.44
C SER A 154 18.76 -9.18 -3.42
N ARG A 155 18.55 -8.16 -2.57
CA ARG A 155 17.21 -7.57 -2.37
C ARG A 155 16.63 -6.93 -3.64
N ASP A 156 17.46 -6.71 -4.65
CA ASP A 156 17.13 -6.24 -6.00
C ASP A 156 16.94 -7.37 -7.04
N ALA A 157 16.82 -8.63 -6.59
CA ALA A 157 16.64 -9.81 -7.43
C ALA A 157 15.45 -10.68 -6.97
N VAL A 158 14.68 -11.18 -7.94
CA VAL A 158 13.54 -12.09 -7.75
C VAL A 158 13.94 -13.48 -8.23
N SER A 159 13.73 -14.50 -7.38
CA SER A 159 13.98 -15.90 -7.77
C SER A 159 12.86 -16.46 -8.63
N LEU A 160 13.19 -17.20 -9.69
CA LEU A 160 12.23 -17.80 -10.62
C LEU A 160 12.23 -19.33 -10.56
N VAL A 161 13.41 -19.95 -10.51
CA VAL A 161 13.56 -21.41 -10.34
C VAL A 161 14.90 -21.75 -9.69
N THR A 162 14.91 -22.73 -8.79
CA THR A 162 16.13 -23.40 -8.31
C THR A 162 16.23 -24.80 -8.91
N PHE A 163 17.40 -25.11 -9.45
CA PHE A 163 17.86 -26.44 -9.80
C PHE A 163 18.81 -26.95 -8.71
N ARG A 164 18.68 -28.22 -8.36
CA ARG A 164 19.57 -28.93 -7.44
C ARG A 164 20.34 -30.02 -8.17
N ALA A 165 21.54 -30.34 -7.69
CA ALA A 165 22.41 -31.37 -8.25
C ALA A 165 21.80 -32.80 -8.18
N ASN A 166 20.82 -33.03 -7.29
CA ASN A 166 20.02 -34.26 -7.22
C ASN A 166 18.93 -34.37 -8.31
N GLY A 167 18.78 -33.37 -9.19
CA GLY A 167 17.75 -33.30 -10.22
C GLY A 167 16.44 -32.65 -9.78
N GLU A 168 16.31 -32.22 -8.52
CA GLU A 168 15.14 -31.49 -8.03
C GLU A 168 15.05 -30.10 -8.68
N VAL A 169 13.86 -29.74 -9.16
CA VAL A 169 13.56 -28.44 -9.76
C VAL A 169 12.43 -27.77 -8.99
N LYS A 170 12.77 -26.74 -8.20
CA LYS A 170 11.81 -25.94 -7.44
C LYS A 170 11.52 -24.64 -8.18
N VAL A 171 10.35 -24.54 -8.81
CA VAL A 171 9.85 -23.27 -9.36
C VAL A 171 9.43 -22.37 -8.20
N HIS A 172 9.90 -21.13 -8.19
CA HIS A 172 9.53 -20.15 -7.16
C HIS A 172 8.24 -19.45 -7.58
N THR A 173 7.13 -19.92 -7.03
CA THR A 173 5.81 -19.30 -7.18
C THR A 173 5.54 -18.27 -6.07
N THR A 174 6.56 -17.53 -5.62
CA THR A 174 6.36 -16.25 -4.94
C THR A 174 5.80 -15.28 -5.95
N PHE A 175 4.49 -15.42 -6.19
CA PHE A 175 3.72 -14.36 -6.78
C PHE A 175 3.73 -13.19 -5.81
N THR A 176 3.83 -11.97 -6.32
CA THR A 176 3.35 -10.84 -5.53
C THR A 176 1.86 -11.05 -5.35
N HIS A 177 1.46 -11.54 -4.19
CA HIS A 177 0.11 -11.29 -3.72
C HIS A 177 0.00 -9.78 -3.68
N ALA A 178 -0.69 -9.19 -4.66
CA ALA A 178 -1.15 -7.84 -4.52
C ALA A 178 -1.92 -7.81 -3.20
N MET A 179 -1.46 -7.03 -2.23
CA MET A 179 -2.26 -6.68 -1.06
C MET A 179 -3.35 -5.69 -1.48
N ALA A 180 -4.14 -6.12 -2.48
CA ALA A 180 -5.33 -5.46 -2.99
C ALA A 180 -6.49 -5.49 -1.96
N ARG A 181 -6.25 -6.06 -0.78
CA ARG A 181 -7.06 -5.87 0.42
C ARG A 181 -6.35 -4.84 1.29
N PRO A 182 -6.87 -3.61 1.41
CA PRO A 182 -6.25 -2.60 2.26
C PRO A 182 -6.25 -3.07 3.72
N LEU A 183 -5.05 -3.27 4.27
CA LEU A 183 -4.87 -3.40 5.73
C LEU A 183 -5.27 -2.13 6.47
N VAL A 184 -5.35 -1.00 5.76
CA VAL A 184 -5.79 0.30 6.26
C VAL A 184 -6.82 0.83 5.28
N ALA A 185 -8.08 0.91 5.70
CA ALA A 185 -9.14 1.56 4.93
C ALA A 185 -9.76 2.68 5.76
N SER A 186 -10.30 3.68 5.08
CA SER A 186 -11.03 4.78 5.71
C SER A 186 -12.31 5.07 4.93
N GLY A 187 -13.31 5.62 5.60
CA GLY A 187 -14.56 6.01 4.98
C GLY A 187 -15.37 6.93 5.86
N GLU A 188 -16.57 7.25 5.40
CA GLU A 188 -17.51 8.13 6.06
C GLU A 188 -18.95 7.69 5.82
N THR A 189 -19.83 7.94 6.79
CA THR A 189 -21.29 7.86 6.55
C THR A 189 -21.74 9.08 5.74
N ARG A 190 -22.85 8.96 4.99
CA ARG A 190 -23.39 10.10 4.24
C ARG A 190 -24.05 11.11 5.18
N LEU A 191 -23.58 12.35 5.16
CA LEU A 191 -24.23 13.49 5.82
C LEU A 191 -25.73 13.55 5.46
N GLY A 192 -26.61 13.81 6.43
CA GLY A 192 -28.07 13.76 6.27
C GLY A 192 -28.68 12.35 6.19
N PHE A 193 -27.88 11.29 6.07
CA PHE A 193 -28.35 9.91 5.89
C PHE A 193 -27.69 8.91 6.84
N THR A 194 -27.00 9.36 7.89
CA THR A 194 -26.49 8.49 8.96
C THR A 194 -27.69 7.99 9.79
N PRO A 195 -27.95 6.67 9.89
CA PRO A 195 -29.13 6.12 10.54
C PRO A 195 -28.95 6.09 12.07
N TRP A 196 -29.06 7.26 12.70
CA TRP A 196 -28.93 7.40 14.15
C TRP A 196 -30.13 6.79 14.91
N ILE A 197 -29.83 6.12 16.00
CA ILE A 197 -30.78 5.54 16.95
C ILE A 197 -30.46 6.12 18.34
N VAL A 198 -31.49 6.44 19.13
CA VAL A 198 -31.30 6.94 20.50
C VAL A 198 -30.87 5.80 21.43
N TRP A 199 -29.64 5.89 21.93
CA TRP A 199 -29.04 4.95 22.87
C TRP A 199 -29.26 5.43 24.30
N LYS A 200 -30.00 4.65 25.10
CA LYS A 200 -30.31 4.98 26.52
C LYS A 200 -29.26 4.36 27.44
N VAL A 201 -28.49 5.21 28.15
CA VAL A 201 -27.51 4.76 29.15
C VAL A 201 -28.20 4.60 30.51
N ALA A 202 -28.62 3.38 30.81
CA ALA A 202 -29.46 3.04 31.96
C ALA A 202 -28.92 3.53 33.32
N GLU A 203 -27.59 3.51 33.51
CA GLU A 203 -26.93 3.82 34.79
C GLU A 203 -26.82 5.32 35.08
N VAL A 204 -26.84 6.18 34.05
CA VAL A 204 -26.52 7.62 34.18
C VAL A 204 -27.69 8.50 33.75
N GLY A 205 -28.85 7.91 33.45
CA GLY A 205 -30.03 8.62 32.93
C GLY A 205 -29.75 9.43 31.65
N SER A 206 -28.66 9.11 30.94
CA SER A 206 -28.12 9.91 29.86
C SER A 206 -28.56 9.36 28.51
N LEU A 207 -28.85 10.27 27.58
CA LEU A 207 -29.16 9.94 26.19
C LEU A 207 -27.90 10.11 25.33
N GLY A 208 -27.60 9.09 24.53
CA GLY A 208 -26.62 9.15 23.47
C GLY A 208 -27.27 8.85 22.12
N LEU A 209 -26.47 8.95 21.07
CA LEU A 209 -26.82 8.46 19.74
C LEU A 209 -25.90 7.28 19.40
N GLU A 210 -26.44 6.26 18.75
CA GLU A 210 -25.67 5.17 18.16
C GLU A 210 -26.05 4.94 16.70
N THR A 211 -25.12 4.45 15.89
CA THR A 211 -25.35 4.08 14.49
C THR A 211 -24.47 2.88 14.13
N GLU A 212 -24.98 1.98 13.29
CA GLU A 212 -24.15 0.93 12.66
C GLU A 212 -23.47 1.52 11.42
N VAL A 213 -22.15 1.35 11.32
CA VAL A 213 -21.34 1.82 10.21
C VAL A 213 -20.93 0.61 9.37
N ASP A 214 -21.43 0.54 8.13
CA ASP A 214 -21.04 -0.47 7.15
C ASP A 214 -19.67 -0.12 6.55
N THR A 215 -18.71 -1.04 6.72
CA THR A 215 -17.37 -1.01 6.17
C THR A 215 -17.11 -2.18 5.23
N SER A 216 -18.13 -2.87 4.71
CA SER A 216 -17.98 -4.00 3.78
C SER A 216 -17.22 -3.62 2.50
N ALA A 217 -17.36 -2.38 2.04
CA ALA A 217 -16.60 -1.80 0.93
C ALA A 217 -15.08 -1.69 1.18
N ALA A 218 -14.62 -1.82 2.44
CA ALA A 218 -13.21 -1.88 2.79
C ALA A 218 -12.54 -3.22 2.42
N LEU A 219 -13.34 -4.27 2.20
CA LEU A 219 -12.86 -5.62 1.86
C LEU A 219 -11.89 -6.22 2.89
N PHE A 220 -12.05 -5.88 4.17
CA PHE A 220 -11.33 -6.53 5.26
C PHE A 220 -11.62 -8.04 5.28
N ALA A 221 -10.57 -8.81 5.51
CA ALA A 221 -10.54 -10.25 5.32
C ALA A 221 -10.98 -10.99 6.60
N PRO A 222 -12.02 -11.84 6.61
CA PRO A 222 -12.39 -12.62 7.79
C PRO A 222 -11.22 -13.40 8.42
N GLU A 223 -10.32 -13.90 7.56
CA GLU A 223 -9.13 -14.68 7.91
C GLU A 223 -8.03 -13.89 8.66
N HIS A 224 -8.13 -12.55 8.74
CA HIS A 224 -7.17 -11.69 9.44
C HIS A 224 -7.76 -11.04 10.71
N GLY A 225 -8.90 -11.55 11.20
CA GLY A 225 -9.55 -11.08 12.44
C GLY A 225 -10.30 -9.75 12.27
N VAL A 226 -10.79 -9.21 13.39
CA VAL A 226 -11.53 -7.93 13.39
C VAL A 226 -10.55 -6.76 13.24
N PRO A 227 -10.81 -5.78 12.36
CA PRO A 227 -10.00 -4.57 12.27
C PRO A 227 -10.07 -3.71 13.55
N CYS A 228 -8.96 -3.05 13.88
CA CYS A 228 -8.96 -1.98 14.87
C CYS A 228 -9.61 -0.73 14.24
N TYR A 229 -10.86 -0.44 14.62
CA TYR A 229 -11.58 0.74 14.15
C TYR A 229 -11.34 1.95 15.04
N PHE A 230 -10.99 3.06 14.41
CA PHE A 230 -10.96 4.40 14.98
C PHE A 230 -12.05 5.22 14.29
N ALA A 231 -12.93 5.86 15.04
CA ALA A 231 -14.05 6.62 14.49
C ALA A 231 -14.28 7.92 15.27
N TRP A 232 -14.70 8.96 14.56
CA TRP A 232 -14.96 10.28 15.10
C TRP A 232 -16.11 10.97 14.35
N LEU A 233 -16.73 11.96 14.99
CA LEU A 233 -17.69 12.83 14.31
C LEU A 233 -16.95 13.84 13.44
N ASN A 234 -17.42 14.01 12.21
CA ASN A 234 -17.10 15.16 11.37
C ASN A 234 -18.34 16.06 11.35
N GLU A 235 -18.26 17.21 12.01
CA GLU A 235 -19.36 18.16 12.09
C GLU A 235 -19.28 19.16 10.92
N VAL A 236 -20.26 19.13 10.01
CA VAL A 236 -20.44 20.20 9.03
C VAL A 236 -21.24 21.33 9.68
N ILE A 237 -20.58 22.07 10.59
CA ILE A 237 -21.17 23.26 11.19
C ILE A 237 -21.14 24.41 10.16
N GLU A 238 -22.12 24.44 9.26
CA GLU A 238 -22.49 25.70 8.63
C GLU A 238 -23.07 26.61 9.72
N VAL A 239 -22.24 27.51 10.24
CA VAL A 239 -22.65 28.52 11.22
C VAL A 239 -23.51 29.57 10.51
N GLY A 240 -24.77 29.21 10.26
CA GLY A 240 -25.80 30.17 9.88
C GLY A 240 -25.85 31.28 10.92
N GLN A 241 -25.63 32.53 10.49
CA GLN A 241 -25.57 33.69 11.39
C GLN A 241 -26.93 34.11 11.97
N GLY A 242 -27.99 33.32 11.75
CA GLY A 242 -29.32 33.51 12.32
C GLY A 242 -29.35 33.30 13.84
N SER A 243 -30.33 33.91 14.50
CA SER A 243 -30.50 33.89 15.95
C SER A 243 -30.97 32.56 16.53
N ASP A 244 -31.56 31.68 15.71
CA ASP A 244 -32.05 30.35 16.12
C ASP A 244 -30.92 29.32 16.18
N LYS A 245 -29.89 29.63 16.97
CA LYS A 245 -28.75 28.75 17.17
C LYS A 245 -29.18 27.53 17.98
N LEU A 246 -29.27 26.38 17.32
CA LEU A 246 -29.25 25.08 17.99
C LEU A 246 -28.09 25.08 19.00
N PRO A 247 -28.32 24.62 20.26
CA PRO A 247 -27.30 24.67 21.28
C PRO A 247 -26.13 23.76 20.87
N GLN A 248 -24.96 24.36 20.58
CA GLN A 248 -23.76 23.60 20.29
C GLN A 248 -23.44 22.67 21.48
N PRO A 249 -23.51 21.35 21.31
CA PRO A 249 -23.25 20.41 22.40
C PRO A 249 -21.81 20.56 22.88
N ARG A 250 -21.65 20.81 24.19
CA ARG A 250 -20.33 21.05 24.80
C ARG A 250 -19.61 19.75 25.12
N GLY A 251 -19.13 19.11 24.05
CA GLY A 251 -18.28 17.94 24.10
C GLY A 251 -19.02 16.64 23.84
N PHE A 252 -18.46 15.86 22.93
CA PHE A 252 -18.88 14.50 22.58
C PHE A 252 -17.85 13.50 23.08
N PHE A 253 -18.33 12.36 23.57
CA PHE A 253 -17.51 11.18 23.78
C PHE A 253 -17.93 10.11 22.79
N GLY A 254 -17.30 10.13 21.62
CA GLY A 254 -17.43 9.12 20.58
C GLY A 254 -16.58 7.89 20.91
N HIS A 255 -17.13 6.69 20.76
CA HIS A 255 -16.38 5.44 20.83
C HIS A 255 -16.96 4.38 19.89
N VAL A 256 -16.13 3.42 19.49
CA VAL A 256 -16.58 2.20 18.84
C VAL A 256 -17.03 1.22 19.93
N ALA A 257 -18.25 0.71 19.83
CA ALA A 257 -18.79 -0.25 20.80
C ALA A 257 -18.17 -1.64 20.61
N PRO A 258 -18.17 -2.50 21.66
CA PRO A 258 -17.81 -3.92 21.51
C PRO A 258 -18.70 -4.63 20.49
N GLY A 259 -18.16 -5.66 19.83
CA GLY A 259 -18.89 -6.47 18.84
C GLY A 259 -18.72 -6.04 17.39
N ALA A 260 -17.72 -5.21 17.07
CA ALA A 260 -17.30 -4.96 15.68
C ALA A 260 -16.89 -6.27 14.96
N ASP A 261 -17.11 -6.32 13.65
CA ASP A 261 -16.68 -7.41 12.77
C ASP A 261 -15.91 -6.85 11.55
N HIS A 262 -15.57 -7.68 10.56
CA HIS A 262 -14.80 -7.25 9.37
C HIS A 262 -15.62 -6.42 8.35
N ARG A 263 -16.92 -6.26 8.55
CA ARG A 263 -17.84 -5.53 7.66
C ARG A 263 -18.52 -4.37 8.32
N ARG A 264 -18.49 -4.25 9.65
CA ARG A 264 -19.22 -3.20 10.37
C ARG A 264 -18.76 -3.03 11.81
N PHE A 265 -19.08 -1.86 12.35
CA PHE A 265 -18.98 -1.56 13.78
C PHE A 265 -20.11 -0.62 14.21
N THR A 266 -20.48 -0.65 15.49
CA THR A 266 -21.41 0.33 16.06
C THR A 266 -20.63 1.51 16.61
N PHE A 267 -20.92 2.72 16.14
CA PHE A 267 -20.38 3.95 16.71
C PHE A 267 -21.38 4.54 17.72
N ARG A 268 -20.88 4.93 18.89
CA ARG A 268 -21.68 5.51 19.98
C ARG A 268 -21.14 6.87 20.36
N VAL A 269 -22.05 7.83 20.46
CA VAL A 269 -21.76 9.20 20.89
C VAL A 269 -22.55 9.50 22.16
N LEU A 270 -21.84 9.65 23.27
CA LEU A 270 -22.42 10.26 24.47
C LEU A 270 -22.28 11.77 24.37
N MET A 271 -23.41 12.48 24.39
CA MET A 271 -23.42 13.94 24.48
C MET A 271 -23.39 14.35 25.93
N ARG A 272 -22.39 15.13 26.33
CA ARG A 272 -22.26 15.55 27.73
C ARG A 272 -23.43 16.47 28.08
N ASN A 273 -24.24 16.04 29.06
CA ASN A 273 -25.44 16.71 29.58
C ASN A 273 -25.53 18.21 29.23
N VAL A 274 -26.37 18.52 28.24
CA VAL A 274 -27.03 19.84 28.17
C VAL A 274 -27.89 19.90 29.42
N SER A 275 -27.33 20.49 30.47
CA SER A 275 -27.75 20.22 31.84
C SER A 275 -29.24 20.46 32.04
N LEU A 276 -29.93 19.47 32.60
CA LEU A 276 -31.35 19.49 32.98
C LEU A 276 -31.67 20.54 34.08
N THR A 277 -30.74 21.43 34.40
CA THR A 277 -30.85 22.49 35.43
C THR A 277 -31.81 23.62 35.06
N HIS A 278 -32.44 23.60 33.88
CA HIS A 278 -33.59 24.44 33.56
C HIS A 278 -34.81 23.55 33.35
N GLY A 279 -35.69 23.49 34.36
CA GLY A 279 -36.77 22.50 34.51
C GLY A 279 -37.87 22.49 33.43
N GLU A 280 -37.81 23.37 32.43
CA GLU A 280 -38.72 23.37 31.27
C GLU A 280 -38.04 22.89 29.97
N ALA A 281 -36.73 23.10 29.82
CA ALA A 281 -35.99 22.63 28.65
C ALA A 281 -35.79 21.11 28.68
N ALA A 282 -35.72 20.52 29.87
CA ALA A 282 -35.65 19.08 30.12
C ALA A 282 -36.72 18.28 29.33
N ASN A 283 -37.95 18.78 29.30
CA ASN A 283 -39.06 18.09 28.62
C ASN A 283 -38.98 18.16 27.09
N ARG A 284 -38.25 19.13 26.51
CA ARG A 284 -38.03 19.19 25.05
C ARG A 284 -36.96 18.19 24.57
N PHE A 285 -35.98 17.86 25.42
CA PHE A 285 -34.98 16.83 25.10
C PHE A 285 -35.44 15.40 25.48
N GLY A 286 -36.61 15.26 26.09
CA GLY A 286 -37.33 13.98 26.13
C GLY A 286 -37.93 13.57 24.78
N ASP A 287 -38.04 14.52 23.84
CA ASP A 287 -38.50 14.24 22.48
C ASP A 287 -37.38 13.64 21.63
N THR A 288 -37.54 12.36 21.29
CA THR A 288 -36.71 11.59 20.36
C THR A 288 -36.49 12.33 19.03
N GLY A 289 -37.45 13.12 18.56
CA GLY A 289 -37.37 13.86 17.30
C GLY A 289 -36.27 14.92 17.27
N ALA A 290 -36.05 15.65 18.37
CA ALA A 290 -35.01 16.67 18.45
C ALA A 290 -33.59 16.07 18.34
N TRP A 291 -33.40 14.87 18.89
CA TRP A 291 -32.13 14.13 18.80
C TRP A 291 -31.86 13.60 17.38
N LEU A 292 -32.90 13.13 16.69
CA LEU A 292 -32.78 12.65 15.31
C LEU A 292 -32.47 13.80 14.34
N ALA A 293 -33.15 14.95 14.49
CA ALA A 293 -32.86 16.15 13.71
C ALA A 293 -31.42 16.66 13.92
N PHE A 294 -30.88 16.56 15.14
CA PHE A 294 -29.46 16.85 15.36
C PHE A 294 -28.53 15.88 14.61
N GLY A 295 -28.91 14.60 14.55
CA GLY A 295 -28.19 13.56 13.82
C GLY A 295 -28.09 13.77 12.31
N GLU A 296 -29.01 14.52 11.69
CA GLU A 296 -28.98 14.85 10.25
C GLU A 296 -27.71 15.66 9.87
N HIS A 297 -27.18 16.45 10.81
CA HIS A 297 -25.95 17.22 10.62
C HIS A 297 -24.67 16.47 11.01
N LEU A 298 -24.78 15.20 11.43
CA LEU A 298 -23.65 14.38 11.87
C LEU A 298 -23.25 13.32 10.85
N GLN A 299 -21.95 13.29 10.59
CA GLN A 299 -21.26 12.27 9.81
C GLN A 299 -20.24 11.54 10.70
N VAL A 300 -20.16 10.22 10.58
CA VAL A 300 -19.11 9.41 11.22
C VAL A 300 -17.99 9.19 10.20
N CYS A 301 -16.81 9.75 10.47
CA CYS A 301 -15.58 9.39 9.75
C CYS A 301 -14.87 8.25 10.49
N TRP A 302 -14.25 7.35 9.75
CA TRP A 302 -13.58 6.19 10.33
C TRP A 302 -12.31 5.77 9.59
N LEU A 303 -11.45 5.07 10.33
CA LEU A 303 -10.22 4.42 9.87
C LEU A 303 -10.19 3.02 10.50
N GLY A 304 -10.20 1.98 9.67
CA GLY A 304 -10.04 0.58 10.11
C GLY A 304 -8.63 0.08 9.77
N VAL A 305 -7.95 -0.50 10.76
CA VAL A 305 -6.62 -1.11 10.59
C VAL A 305 -6.69 -2.60 10.90
N GLN A 306 -6.59 -3.44 9.88
CA GLN A 306 -6.57 -4.90 10.01
C GLN A 306 -5.12 -5.40 9.99
N CYS A 307 -4.70 -6.11 11.06
CA CYS A 307 -3.35 -6.63 11.16
C CYS A 307 -3.28 -8.10 10.69
N LEU A 308 -2.40 -8.40 9.74
CA LEU A 308 -2.16 -9.79 9.26
C LEU A 308 -1.68 -10.74 10.37
N THR A 309 -1.03 -10.18 11.40
CA THR A 309 -0.39 -10.90 12.51
C THR A 309 -1.05 -10.55 13.85
N CYS A 310 -2.38 -10.66 13.91
CA CYS A 310 -3.15 -10.40 15.12
C CYS A 310 -2.84 -11.40 16.26
N LEU A 311 -1.96 -10.96 17.16
CA LEU A 311 -1.97 -11.13 18.63
C LEU A 311 -2.12 -12.51 19.29
N LYS A 312 -2.27 -13.63 18.56
CA LYS A 312 -2.34 -14.97 19.18
C LYS A 312 -1.12 -15.29 20.04
N ASP A 313 0.06 -14.80 19.64
CA ASP A 313 1.31 -14.99 20.38
C ASP A 313 1.40 -14.07 21.61
N LEU A 314 0.74 -12.90 21.60
CA LEU A 314 0.75 -11.94 22.72
C LEU A 314 -0.24 -12.30 23.84
N GLN A 315 -1.33 -13.03 23.53
CA GLN A 315 -2.20 -13.59 24.57
C GLN A 315 -1.65 -14.90 25.17
N ALA A 316 -0.62 -15.51 24.56
CA ALA A 316 0.02 -16.71 25.08
C ALA A 316 1.09 -16.41 26.16
N GLU A 317 1.63 -15.18 26.22
CA GLU A 317 2.60 -14.78 27.25
C GLU A 317 1.94 -14.34 28.57
N ASP A 318 0.67 -13.95 28.55
CA ASP A 318 -0.07 -13.42 29.72
C ASP A 318 -0.90 -14.52 30.45
N SER A 319 -0.85 -15.77 29.97
CA SER A 319 -1.51 -16.94 30.58
C SER A 319 -0.54 -17.87 31.32
N GLY A 320 0.57 -17.32 31.83
CA GLY A 320 1.55 -18.03 32.63
C GLY A 320 1.09 -18.26 34.08
N GLU A 321 0.16 -19.20 34.27
CA GLU A 321 0.01 -19.96 35.54
C GLU A 321 0.95 -21.18 35.57
#